data_AF-G5HSM3-F1
#
_entry.id   AF-G5HSM3-F1
#
_cell.length_a   1.000
_cell.length_b   1.000
_cell.length_c   1.000
_cell.angle_alpha   90.00
_cell.angle_beta   90.00
_cell.angle_gamma   90.00
#
_symmetry.space_group_name_H-M   'P 1'
#
loop_
_entity.id
_entity.type
_entity.pdbx_description
1 polymer ?
#
loop_
_entity_poly.entity_id
_entity_poly.type
_entity_poly.pdbx_seq_one_letter_code
_entity_poly.pdbx_strand_id
1 'polypeptide(L)'
;HMMNGKLKPAYNVQIAVENYFIVHGYVSNDRTDYHTLIPVLEKHRKTFGNTLEAVTADSGYCSEKNLLYLKENGIRSYIKLQENEKRKTRACKEQDGYTQTVEVYGCADCSGCEHKSKCLYKYNAEKKPDCNKVMKINERWEELREESHTNIQSEEGSLKRQTRSIQTGGHFGDIKENENFRRFTYRSEENVYKEFMLYAIGRNMMKYHRLLHHEIKKYEGKKEQKTA
;
A
#
# COMPACT_ATOMS: atom_id res chain seq x y z
N HIS A 1 -7.71 11.58 -15.43
CA HIS A 1 -7.85 12.39 -16.65
C HIS A 1 -7.21 13.74 -16.38
N MET A 2 -6.14 14.10 -17.08
CA MET A 2 -5.81 15.52 -17.23
C MET A 2 -6.86 16.09 -18.18
N MET A 3 -7.44 17.25 -17.87
CA MET A 3 -8.66 17.83 -18.48
C MET A 3 -8.53 18.21 -19.97
N ASN A 4 -7.57 17.62 -20.71
CA ASN A 4 -7.12 18.08 -22.02
C ASN A 4 -7.13 16.94 -23.07
N GLY A 5 -7.81 15.81 -22.80
CA GLY A 5 -8.02 14.71 -23.75
C GLY A 5 -6.78 13.90 -24.17
N LYS A 6 -5.55 14.30 -23.83
CA LYS A 6 -4.31 13.57 -24.15
C LYS A 6 -3.95 12.55 -23.06
N LEU A 7 -3.87 11.28 -23.45
CA LEU A 7 -3.25 10.22 -22.65
C LEU A 7 -1.73 10.43 -22.63
N LYS A 8 -1.18 10.69 -21.45
CA LYS A 8 0.27 10.68 -21.23
C LYS A 8 0.63 9.43 -20.44
N PRO A 9 1.77 8.78 -20.74
CA PRO A 9 2.27 7.71 -19.89
C PRO A 9 2.46 8.25 -18.47
N ALA A 10 1.97 7.47 -17.50
CA ALA A 10 2.07 7.79 -16.09
C ALA A 10 2.68 6.57 -15.40
N TYR A 11 3.72 6.83 -14.61
CA TYR A 11 4.43 5.80 -13.86
C TYR A 11 4.14 5.99 -12.38
N ASN A 12 3.90 4.88 -11.71
CA ASN A 12 3.78 4.80 -10.27
C ASN A 12 5.15 4.50 -9.67
N VAL A 13 5.62 5.36 -8.78
CA VAL A 13 6.96 5.28 -8.20
C VAL A 13 6.83 4.99 -6.72
N GLN A 14 7.48 3.92 -6.29
CA GLN A 14 7.58 3.52 -4.89
C GLN A 14 9.02 3.67 -4.39
N ILE A 15 9.15 4.01 -3.12
CA ILE A 15 10.44 4.11 -2.42
C ILE A 15 10.40 3.31 -1.13
N ALA A 16 11.47 2.57 -0.86
CA ALA A 16 11.77 2.04 0.45
C ALA A 16 12.76 2.99 1.13
N VAL A 17 12.46 3.39 2.36
CA VAL A 17 13.26 4.35 3.11
C VAL A 17 13.65 3.71 4.43
N GLU A 18 14.92 3.83 4.79
CA GLU A 18 15.45 3.39 6.06
C GLU A 18 16.41 4.46 6.57
N ASN A 19 16.35 4.76 7.87
CA ASN A 19 17.22 5.74 8.51
C ASN A 19 17.28 7.09 7.73
N TYR A 20 16.14 7.53 7.19
CA TYR A 20 15.99 8.75 6.38
C TYR A 20 16.59 8.70 4.96
N PHE A 21 17.15 7.58 4.52
CA PHE A 21 17.72 7.44 3.18
C PHE A 21 16.86 6.52 2.31
N ILE A 22 16.75 6.85 1.03
CA ILE A 22 16.10 5.98 0.06
C ILE A 22 17.03 4.79 -0.19
N VAL A 23 16.59 3.58 0.13
CA VAL A 23 17.40 2.36 -0.02
C VAL A 23 17.03 1.61 -1.30
N HIS A 24 15.75 1.62 -1.64
CA HIS A 24 15.26 1.06 -2.91
C HIS A 24 14.23 1.98 -3.53
N GLY A 25 14.16 1.95 -4.86
CA GLY A 25 12.98 2.39 -5.59
C GLY A 25 12.43 1.29 -6.48
N TYR A 26 11.18 1.47 -6.86
CA TYR A 26 10.45 0.64 -7.81
C TYR A 26 9.57 1.53 -8.67
N VAL A 27 9.49 1.22 -9.95
CA VAL A 27 8.67 1.94 -10.93
C VAL A 27 7.74 0.92 -11.55
N SER A 28 6.45 1.22 -11.62
CA SER A 28 5.46 0.38 -12.29
C SER A 28 4.52 1.24 -13.14
N ASN A 29 3.93 0.64 -14.17
CA ASN A 29 2.83 1.22 -14.93
C ASN A 29 1.45 0.94 -14.30
N ASP A 30 1.42 0.19 -13.20
CA ASP A 30 0.20 -0.16 -12.49
C ASP A 30 -0.44 1.05 -11.84
N ARG A 31 -1.76 1.10 -11.93
CA ARG A 31 -2.56 2.14 -11.27
C ARG A 31 -2.59 1.98 -9.74
N THR A 32 -2.38 0.77 -9.24
CA THR A 32 -2.53 0.42 -7.82
C THR A 32 -1.22 -0.04 -7.22
N ASP A 33 -1.02 0.21 -5.93
CA ASP A 33 0.23 -0.13 -5.24
C ASP A 33 0.30 -1.61 -4.83
N TYR A 34 -0.80 -2.36 -4.96
CA TYR A 34 -0.91 -3.74 -4.47
C TYR A 34 0.19 -4.69 -4.93
N HIS A 35 0.64 -4.58 -6.19
CA HIS A 35 1.62 -5.49 -6.79
C HIS A 35 3.07 -5.05 -6.60
N THR A 36 3.29 -3.91 -5.93
CA THR A 36 4.62 -3.27 -5.87
C THR A 36 5.39 -3.61 -4.60
N LEU A 37 4.73 -4.10 -3.54
CA LEU A 37 5.39 -4.39 -2.26
C LEU A 37 6.37 -5.56 -2.36
N ILE A 38 5.89 -6.72 -2.82
CA ILE A 38 6.69 -7.94 -2.91
C ILE A 38 7.95 -7.74 -3.77
N PRO A 39 7.88 -7.13 -4.98
CA PRO A 39 9.07 -6.83 -5.77
C PRO A 39 10.11 -5.98 -5.02
N VAL A 40 9.69 -5.01 -4.21
CA VAL A 40 10.61 -4.18 -3.41
C VAL A 40 11.28 -5.02 -2.31
N LEU A 41 10.53 -5.88 -1.62
CA LEU A 41 11.05 -6.73 -0.55
C LEU A 41 12.01 -7.80 -1.08
N GLU A 42 11.67 -8.42 -2.21
CA GLU A 42 12.55 -9.40 -2.87
C GLU A 42 13.84 -8.75 -3.34
N LYS A 43 13.76 -7.53 -3.89
CA LYS A 43 14.94 -6.75 -4.27
C LYS A 43 15.83 -6.47 -3.05
N HIS A 44 15.24 -6.08 -1.93
CA HIS A 44 15.96 -5.87 -0.68
C HIS A 44 16.68 -7.15 -0.22
N ARG A 45 15.96 -8.27 -0.17
CA ARG A 45 16.52 -9.58 0.20
C ARG A 45 17.67 -9.99 -0.72
N LYS A 46 17.55 -9.77 -2.04
CA LYS A 46 18.62 -10.05 -3.01
C LYS A 46 19.84 -9.14 -2.83
N THR A 47 19.64 -7.87 -2.48
CA THR A 47 20.72 -6.90 -2.31
C THR A 47 21.49 -7.09 -1.00
N PHE A 48 20.79 -7.34 0.11
CA PHE A 48 21.41 -7.37 1.44
C PHE A 48 21.59 -8.78 2.02
N GLY A 49 20.98 -9.80 1.41
CA GLY A 49 21.04 -11.19 1.89
C GLY A 49 20.19 -11.47 3.14
N ASN A 50 19.63 -10.43 3.76
CA ASN A 50 18.84 -10.52 4.99
C ASN A 50 17.35 -10.31 4.73
N THR A 51 16.52 -10.88 5.61
CA THR A 51 15.08 -10.66 5.63
C THR A 51 14.76 -9.53 6.60
N LEU A 52 13.79 -8.68 6.24
CA LEU A 52 13.36 -7.56 7.08
C LEU A 52 12.59 -8.06 8.30
N GLU A 53 12.81 -7.44 9.46
CA GLU A 53 12.05 -7.77 10.67
C GLU A 53 10.61 -7.22 10.62
N ALA A 54 10.44 -6.05 9.99
CA ALA A 54 9.18 -5.33 9.97
C ALA A 54 9.07 -4.41 8.76
N VAL A 55 7.85 -4.21 8.28
CA VAL A 55 7.53 -3.28 7.17
C VAL A 55 6.35 -2.40 7.57
N THR A 56 6.47 -1.10 7.28
CA THR A 56 5.39 -0.11 7.47
C THR A 56 4.99 0.46 6.12
N ALA A 57 3.71 0.36 5.77
CA ALA A 57 3.22 0.81 4.46
C ALA A 57 1.84 1.47 4.56
N ASP A 58 1.49 2.23 3.51
CA ASP A 58 0.16 2.80 3.36
C ASP A 58 -0.89 1.76 3.02
N SER A 59 -2.15 2.14 3.14
CA SER A 59 -3.27 1.25 2.89
C SER A 59 -3.41 0.81 1.44
N GLY A 60 -2.76 1.50 0.50
CA GLY A 60 -2.64 1.07 -0.91
C GLY A 60 -1.92 -0.27 -1.08
N TYR A 61 -1.15 -0.71 -0.08
CA TYR A 61 -0.42 -1.98 -0.10
C TYR A 61 -1.17 -3.12 0.61
N CYS A 62 -2.32 -2.84 1.22
CA CYS A 62 -3.10 -3.80 1.97
C CYS A 62 -3.82 -4.78 1.03
N SER A 63 -3.21 -5.93 0.74
CA SER A 63 -3.80 -7.02 -0.04
C SER A 63 -3.50 -8.36 0.63
N GLU A 64 -4.36 -9.36 0.43
CA GLU A 64 -4.18 -10.68 1.06
C GLU A 64 -2.85 -11.32 0.65
N LYS A 65 -2.50 -11.22 -0.64
CA LYS A 65 -1.22 -11.68 -1.20
C LYS A 65 -0.03 -11.05 -0.47
N ASN A 66 -0.08 -9.75 -0.19
CA ASN A 66 1.00 -9.04 0.50
C ASN A 66 1.10 -9.44 1.97
N LEU A 67 -0.03 -9.42 2.69
CA LEU A 67 -0.04 -9.77 4.11
C LEU A 67 0.38 -11.23 4.33
N LEU A 68 -0.05 -12.12 3.45
CA LEU A 68 0.37 -13.50 3.48
C LEU A 68 1.88 -13.65 3.26
N TYR A 69 2.43 -13.01 2.22
CA TYR A 69 3.85 -13.06 1.94
C TYR A 69 4.67 -12.57 3.15
N LEU A 70 4.23 -11.49 3.79
CA LEU A 70 4.86 -10.98 5.01
C LEU A 70 4.84 -12.02 6.14
N LYS A 71 3.68 -12.64 6.38
CA LYS A 71 3.52 -13.67 7.42
C LYS A 71 4.39 -14.91 7.15
N GLU A 72 4.39 -15.42 5.93
CA GLU A 72 5.19 -16.59 5.53
C GLU A 72 6.71 -16.34 5.64
N ASN A 73 7.16 -15.09 5.47
CA ASN A 73 8.55 -14.70 5.62
C ASN A 73 8.90 -14.18 7.02
N GLY A 74 7.97 -14.25 7.99
CA GLY A 74 8.19 -13.79 9.36
C GLY A 74 8.38 -12.28 9.50
N ILE A 75 7.89 -11.50 8.54
CA ILE A 75 8.02 -10.03 8.50
C ILE A 75 6.80 -9.41 9.18
N ARG A 76 7.01 -8.64 10.25
CA ARG A 76 5.91 -7.96 10.96
C ARG A 76 5.29 -6.87 10.08
N SER A 77 3.98 -6.93 9.91
CA SER A 77 3.23 -6.00 9.06
C SER A 77 2.63 -4.84 9.88
N TYR A 78 2.96 -3.61 9.49
CA TYR A 78 2.36 -2.37 10.00
C TYR A 78 1.69 -1.62 8.85
N ILE A 79 0.69 -2.25 8.23
CA ILE A 79 -0.01 -1.72 7.06
C ILE A 79 -1.39 -1.20 7.47
N LYS A 80 -1.68 0.06 7.13
CA LYS A 80 -3.00 0.63 7.44
C LYS A 80 -4.07 -0.10 6.63
N LEU A 81 -5.17 -0.47 7.27
CA LEU A 81 -6.32 -1.02 6.56
C LEU A 81 -7.05 0.08 5.76
N GLN A 82 -7.55 -0.27 4.58
CA GLN A 82 -8.54 0.57 3.91
C GLN A 82 -9.90 0.30 4.55
N GLU A 83 -10.51 1.31 5.18
CA GLU A 83 -11.90 1.23 5.70
C GLU A 83 -12.94 1.04 4.57
N ASN A 84 -12.54 1.21 3.31
CA ASN A 84 -13.43 1.25 2.17
C ASN A 84 -13.08 0.19 1.11
N GLU A 85 -13.36 -1.07 1.38
CA GLU A 85 -13.55 -2.04 0.29
C GLU A 85 -15.04 -2.28 0.04
N LYS A 86 -15.55 -1.53 -0.94
CA LYS A 86 -16.77 -1.88 -1.66
C LYS A 86 -16.63 -3.33 -2.13
N ARG A 87 -17.38 -4.24 -1.49
CA ARG A 87 -17.52 -5.66 -1.86
C ARG A 87 -17.79 -5.77 -3.37
N LYS A 88 -16.74 -5.92 -4.19
CA LYS A 88 -16.89 -6.26 -5.59
C LYS A 88 -16.98 -7.77 -5.68
N THR A 89 -18.10 -8.23 -6.19
CA THR A 89 -18.43 -9.63 -6.37
C THR A 89 -17.50 -10.26 -7.40
N ARG A 90 -16.51 -11.05 -6.98
CA ARG A 90 -15.89 -12.08 -7.83
C ARG A 90 -15.65 -13.34 -7.01
N ALA A 91 -16.02 -14.48 -7.58
CA ALA A 91 -15.83 -15.81 -7.00
C ALA A 91 -14.58 -16.37 -7.65
N CYS A 92 -13.58 -16.71 -6.84
CA CYS A 92 -12.24 -17.17 -7.22
C CYS A 92 -11.52 -16.32 -8.28
N LYS A 93 -10.42 -15.66 -7.90
CA LYS A 93 -9.49 -15.09 -8.86
C LYS A 93 -8.15 -15.79 -8.73
N GLU A 94 -7.69 -16.34 -9.83
CA GLU A 94 -6.26 -16.55 -10.04
C GLU A 94 -5.67 -15.21 -10.47
N GLN A 95 -4.73 -14.69 -9.70
CA GLN A 95 -3.92 -13.54 -10.08
C GLN A 95 -2.45 -13.89 -9.85
N ASP A 96 -1.68 -13.98 -10.93
CA ASP A 96 -0.23 -14.22 -10.91
C ASP A 96 0.18 -15.37 -9.96
N GLY A 97 -0.37 -16.57 -10.19
CA GLY A 97 -0.05 -17.78 -9.42
C GLY A 97 -0.61 -17.84 -8.00
N TYR A 98 -1.42 -16.86 -7.60
CA TYR A 98 -2.09 -16.83 -6.29
C TYR A 98 -3.59 -17.10 -6.44
N THR A 99 -4.08 -18.10 -5.70
CA THR A 99 -5.49 -18.50 -5.69
C THR A 99 -6.14 -18.01 -4.40
N GLN A 100 -7.12 -17.12 -4.54
CA GLN A 100 -7.93 -16.64 -3.43
C GLN A 100 -9.18 -17.51 -3.26
N THR A 101 -9.30 -18.19 -2.12
CA THR A 101 -10.49 -18.94 -1.73
C THR A 101 -11.48 -18.02 -1.02
N VAL A 102 -12.74 -18.03 -1.47
CA VAL A 102 -13.80 -17.21 -0.86
C VAL A 102 -15.00 -18.11 -0.64
N GLU A 103 -15.43 -18.22 0.60
CA GLU A 103 -16.64 -18.94 0.97
C GLU A 103 -17.86 -18.09 0.65
N VAL A 104 -18.86 -18.72 0.05
CA VAL A 104 -20.05 -18.03 -0.46
C VAL A 104 -21.28 -18.58 0.25
N TYR A 105 -21.83 -17.78 1.16
CA TYR A 105 -23.05 -18.08 1.91
C TYR A 105 -24.23 -17.42 1.22
N GLY A 106 -25.16 -18.21 0.70
CA GLY A 106 -26.34 -17.73 0.00
C GLY A 106 -27.63 -18.02 0.78
N CYS A 107 -28.56 -17.08 0.78
CA CYS A 107 -29.93 -17.40 1.13
C CYS A 107 -30.55 -18.27 0.03
N ALA A 108 -31.23 -19.35 0.42
CA ALA A 108 -31.84 -20.30 -0.52
C ALA A 108 -32.94 -19.65 -1.36
N ASP A 109 -33.76 -18.79 -0.74
CA ASP A 109 -34.81 -18.03 -1.42
C ASP A 109 -35.06 -16.66 -0.75
N CYS A 110 -35.06 -15.60 -1.56
CA CYS A 110 -35.39 -14.23 -1.16
C CYS A 110 -36.62 -13.69 -1.90
N SER A 111 -37.41 -14.53 -2.58
CA SER A 111 -38.59 -14.14 -3.37
C SER A 111 -39.63 -13.35 -2.56
N GLY A 112 -39.93 -13.78 -1.32
CA GLY A 112 -40.91 -13.15 -0.42
C GLY A 112 -40.34 -12.23 0.67
N CYS A 113 -39.09 -11.79 0.59
CA CYS A 113 -38.45 -11.00 1.65
C CYS A 113 -38.83 -9.51 1.57
N GLU A 114 -39.56 -8.98 2.56
CA GLU A 114 -39.92 -7.55 2.64
C GLU A 114 -38.71 -6.61 2.76
N HIS A 115 -37.58 -7.12 3.26
CA HIS A 115 -36.34 -6.37 3.42
C HIS A 115 -35.41 -6.43 2.21
N LYS A 116 -35.84 -7.04 1.09
CA LYS A 116 -34.98 -7.28 -0.10
C LYS A 116 -34.34 -5.99 -0.62
N SER A 117 -35.07 -4.88 -0.66
CA SER A 117 -34.59 -3.57 -1.11
C SER A 117 -33.51 -2.96 -0.19
N LYS A 118 -33.55 -3.26 1.11
CA LYS A 118 -32.55 -2.80 2.11
C LYS A 118 -31.38 -3.77 2.24
N CYS A 119 -31.64 -5.06 2.08
CA CYS A 119 -30.66 -6.13 2.26
C CYS A 119 -29.71 -6.28 1.07
N LEU A 120 -30.22 -6.06 -0.15
CA LEU A 120 -29.44 -6.19 -1.39
C LEU A 120 -28.92 -4.83 -1.85
N TYR A 121 -27.60 -4.72 -1.93
CA TYR A 121 -26.94 -3.51 -2.40
C TYR A 121 -27.29 -3.24 -3.88
N LYS A 122 -27.80 -2.03 -4.17
CA LYS A 122 -28.27 -1.62 -5.51
C LYS A 122 -29.32 -2.57 -6.11
N TYR A 123 -30.24 -3.05 -5.26
CA TYR A 123 -31.37 -3.83 -5.74
C TYR A 123 -32.22 -3.03 -6.72
N ASN A 124 -32.61 -3.69 -7.82
CA ASN A 124 -33.58 -3.16 -8.76
C ASN A 124 -34.44 -4.33 -9.21
N ALA A 125 -35.74 -4.26 -8.90
CA ALA A 125 -36.71 -5.33 -9.14
C ALA A 125 -36.91 -5.62 -10.64
N GLU A 126 -36.77 -4.62 -11.51
CA GLU A 126 -36.91 -4.76 -12.96
C GLU A 126 -35.70 -5.47 -13.60
N LYS A 127 -34.50 -5.25 -13.05
CA LYS A 127 -33.25 -5.79 -13.60
C LYS A 127 -32.81 -7.11 -13.00
N LYS A 128 -33.19 -7.40 -11.75
CA LYS A 128 -32.78 -8.60 -11.00
C LYS A 128 -33.88 -9.08 -10.04
N PRO A 129 -35.00 -9.63 -10.55
CA PRO A 129 -36.09 -10.12 -9.70
C PRO A 129 -35.66 -11.33 -8.83
N ASP A 130 -34.84 -12.24 -9.38
CA ASP A 130 -34.46 -13.52 -8.73
C ASP A 130 -33.14 -13.46 -7.95
N CYS A 131 -32.71 -12.29 -7.50
CA CYS A 131 -31.46 -12.19 -6.75
C CYS A 131 -31.65 -12.53 -5.26
N ASN A 132 -30.86 -13.50 -4.80
CA ASN A 132 -30.77 -13.87 -3.38
C ASN A 132 -29.63 -13.13 -2.69
N LYS A 133 -29.76 -12.97 -1.37
CA LYS A 133 -28.68 -12.43 -0.54
C LYS A 133 -27.52 -13.42 -0.55
N VAL A 134 -26.36 -12.92 -0.97
CA VAL A 134 -25.10 -13.66 -0.91
C VAL A 134 -24.13 -12.87 -0.04
N MET A 135 -23.57 -13.55 0.95
CA MET A 135 -22.42 -13.11 1.73
C MET A 135 -21.19 -13.88 1.28
N LYS A 136 -20.06 -13.19 1.30
CA LYS A 136 -18.77 -13.76 0.92
C LYS A 136 -17.82 -13.52 2.07
N ILE A 137 -17.17 -14.58 2.53
CA ILE A 137 -16.23 -14.55 3.64
C ILE A 137 -14.91 -15.14 3.14
N ASN A 138 -13.82 -14.51 3.52
CA ASN A 138 -12.49 -15.08 3.34
C ASN A 138 -11.83 -15.06 4.71
N GLU A 139 -11.82 -16.21 5.38
CA GLU A 139 -11.32 -16.35 6.75
C GLU A 139 -9.84 -15.99 6.84
N ARG A 140 -9.03 -16.49 5.90
CA ARG A 140 -7.59 -16.18 5.81
C ARG A 140 -7.33 -14.68 5.71
N TRP A 141 -8.12 -13.97 4.92
CA TRP A 141 -8.03 -12.52 4.81
C TRP A 141 -8.38 -11.83 6.13
N GLU A 142 -9.45 -12.23 6.81
CA GLU A 142 -9.85 -11.62 8.09
C GLU A 142 -8.79 -11.84 9.17
N GLU A 143 -8.19 -13.04 9.27
CA GLU A 143 -7.09 -13.31 10.19
C GLU A 143 -5.87 -12.42 9.93
N LEU A 144 -5.39 -12.38 8.68
CA LEU A 144 -4.25 -11.55 8.28
C LEU A 144 -4.49 -10.07 8.54
N ARG A 145 -5.73 -9.64 8.31
CA ARG A 145 -6.19 -8.27 8.51
C ARG A 145 -6.22 -7.91 9.99
N GLU A 146 -6.74 -8.79 10.84
CA GLU A 146 -6.82 -8.59 12.29
C GLU A 146 -5.43 -8.53 12.93
N GLU A 147 -4.51 -9.39 12.48
CA GLU A 147 -3.11 -9.38 12.90
C GLU A 147 -2.43 -8.04 12.56
N SER A 148 -2.52 -7.60 11.30
CA SER A 148 -1.96 -6.30 10.87
C SER A 148 -2.64 -5.12 11.58
N HIS A 149 -3.93 -5.24 11.91
CA HIS A 149 -4.67 -4.22 12.64
C HIS A 149 -4.21 -4.08 14.09
N THR A 150 -4.00 -5.22 14.77
CA THR A 150 -3.47 -5.24 16.13
C THR A 150 -2.07 -4.64 16.17
N ASN A 151 -1.21 -5.02 15.21
CA ASN A 151 0.14 -4.47 15.10
C ASN A 151 0.13 -2.95 14.91
N ILE A 152 -0.76 -2.42 14.07
CA ILE A 152 -0.77 -0.98 13.77
C ILE A 152 -1.36 -0.13 14.89
N GLN A 153 -2.23 -0.70 15.73
CA GLN A 153 -2.80 -0.05 16.91
C GLN A 153 -1.85 -0.04 18.11
N SER A 154 -0.82 -0.89 18.10
CA SER A 154 0.22 -0.87 19.13
C SER A 154 0.98 0.47 19.19
N GLU A 155 1.65 0.72 20.30
CA GLU A 155 2.54 1.88 20.47
C GLU A 155 3.67 1.87 19.44
N GLU A 156 4.28 0.70 19.21
CA GLU A 156 5.30 0.52 18.17
C GLU A 156 4.75 0.86 16.78
N GLY A 157 3.54 0.42 16.47
CA GLY A 157 2.86 0.72 15.21
C GLY A 157 2.59 2.21 15.03
N SER A 158 2.16 2.89 16.09
CA SER A 158 1.94 4.34 16.10
C SER A 158 3.23 5.10 15.82
N LEU A 159 4.33 4.74 16.48
CA LEU A 159 5.65 5.33 16.27
C LEU A 159 6.15 5.07 14.83
N LYS A 160 6.08 3.84 14.35
CA LYS A 160 6.50 3.48 12.98
C LYS A 160 5.71 4.25 11.92
N ARG A 161 4.41 4.45 12.12
CA ARG A 161 3.58 5.27 11.22
C ARG A 161 4.00 6.73 11.22
N GLN A 162 4.27 7.29 12.40
CA GLN A 162 4.74 8.66 12.50
C GLN A 162 6.08 8.83 11.78
N THR A 163 7.02 7.91 12.02
CA THR A 163 8.31 7.86 11.33
C THR A 163 8.15 7.76 9.82
N ARG A 164 7.28 6.88 9.31
CA ARG A 164 6.98 6.77 7.88
C ARG A 164 6.44 8.08 7.29
N SER A 165 5.55 8.77 8.02
CA SER A 165 5.02 10.07 7.57
C SER A 165 6.13 11.12 7.44
N ILE A 166 7.07 11.15 8.38
CA ILE A 166 8.21 12.08 8.37
C ILE A 166 9.21 11.71 7.27
N GLN A 167 9.55 10.43 7.17
CA GLN A 167 10.57 9.94 6.24
C GLN A 167 10.00 9.83 4.83
N THR A 168 9.23 8.78 4.54
CA THR A 168 8.68 8.50 3.22
C THR A 168 7.80 9.64 2.71
N GLY A 169 6.91 10.16 3.56
CA GLY A 169 6.05 11.30 3.22
C GLY A 169 6.86 12.56 2.91
N GLY A 170 7.88 12.86 3.73
CA GLY A 170 8.81 13.97 3.49
C GLY A 170 9.57 13.82 2.16
N HIS A 171 10.03 12.62 1.81
CA HIS A 171 10.67 12.39 0.51
C HIS A 171 9.74 12.71 -0.65
N PHE A 172 8.49 12.25 -0.63
CA PHE A 172 7.54 12.56 -1.69
C PHE A 172 7.15 14.04 -1.73
N GLY A 173 7.04 14.70 -0.57
CA GLY A 173 6.81 16.14 -0.48
C GLY A 173 7.91 16.92 -1.17
N ASP A 174 9.17 16.61 -0.87
CA ASP A 174 10.29 17.31 -1.51
C ASP A 174 10.38 17.03 -3.01
N ILE A 175 10.26 15.76 -3.44
CA ILE A 175 10.27 15.37 -4.87
C ILE A 175 9.25 16.20 -5.65
N LYS A 176 8.03 16.28 -5.12
CA LYS A 176 6.89 16.85 -5.83
C LYS A 176 6.82 18.37 -5.70
N GLU A 177 6.89 18.87 -4.47
CA GLU A 177 6.62 20.28 -4.17
C GLU A 177 7.89 21.13 -4.21
N ASN A 178 8.97 20.70 -3.56
CA ASN A 178 10.17 21.51 -3.41
C ASN A 178 11.08 21.47 -4.65
N GLU A 179 11.21 20.30 -5.27
CA GLU A 179 12.09 20.09 -6.42
C GLU A 179 11.33 20.10 -7.75
N ASN A 180 10.00 20.15 -7.69
CA ASN A 180 9.10 20.19 -8.85
C ASN A 180 9.35 19.03 -9.85
N PHE A 181 9.83 17.89 -9.37
CA PHE A 181 10.03 16.67 -10.16
C PHE A 181 8.68 15.98 -10.37
N ARG A 182 7.94 16.45 -11.37
CA ARG A 182 6.57 15.99 -11.70
C ARG A 182 6.51 15.09 -12.92
N ARG A 183 7.57 15.05 -13.73
CA ARG A 183 7.59 14.35 -15.02
C ARG A 183 8.95 13.75 -15.26
N PHE A 184 8.93 12.51 -15.74
CA PHE A 184 10.09 11.85 -16.30
C PHE A 184 10.39 12.35 -17.70
N THR A 185 11.67 12.40 -18.03
CA THR A 185 12.18 12.79 -19.34
C THR A 185 12.17 11.60 -20.29
N TYR A 186 12.55 10.43 -19.77
CA TYR A 186 12.63 9.20 -20.57
C TYR A 186 11.28 8.51 -20.75
N ARG A 187 11.21 7.64 -21.76
CA ARG A 187 10.07 6.77 -22.04
C ARG A 187 10.56 5.32 -21.98
N SER A 188 9.74 4.43 -21.42
CA SER A 188 10.02 3.06 -20.94
C SER A 188 10.27 2.96 -19.43
N GLU A 189 9.76 1.90 -18.83
CA GLU A 189 9.86 1.63 -17.39
C GLU A 189 11.32 1.52 -16.93
N GLU A 190 12.18 0.86 -17.71
CA GLU A 190 13.59 0.69 -17.38
C GLU A 190 14.35 2.03 -17.36
N ASN A 191 14.16 2.86 -18.38
CA ASN A 191 14.85 4.16 -18.45
C ASN A 191 14.32 5.14 -17.40
N VAL A 192 13.01 5.10 -17.14
CA VAL A 192 12.38 5.87 -16.06
C VAL A 192 12.91 5.44 -14.69
N TYR A 193 13.07 4.12 -14.48
CA TYR A 193 13.69 3.60 -13.27
C TYR A 193 15.12 4.12 -13.11
N LYS A 194 15.95 4.09 -14.17
CA LYS A 194 17.32 4.64 -14.12
C LYS A 194 17.34 6.13 -13.82
N GLU A 195 16.47 6.92 -14.47
CA GLU A 195 16.30 8.36 -14.20
C GLU A 195 15.96 8.60 -12.72
N PHE A 196 15.00 7.85 -12.19
CA PHE A 196 14.60 7.96 -10.80
C PHE A 196 15.71 7.54 -9.81
N MET A 197 16.51 6.52 -10.15
CA MET A 197 17.63 6.09 -9.31
C MET A 197 18.74 7.13 -9.24
N LEU A 198 19.11 7.76 -10.37
CA LEU A 198 20.07 8.85 -10.38
C LEU A 198 19.61 10.02 -9.51
N TYR A 199 18.33 10.36 -9.64
CA TYR A 199 17.68 11.36 -8.81
C TYR A 199 17.76 10.99 -7.31
N ALA A 200 17.40 9.75 -6.95
CA ALA A 200 17.41 9.28 -5.56
C ALA A 200 18.81 9.29 -4.94
N ILE A 201 19.86 8.96 -5.72
CA ILE A 201 21.26 9.05 -5.28
C ILE A 201 21.63 10.50 -4.96
N GLY A 202 21.40 11.43 -5.90
CA GLY A 202 21.73 12.85 -5.70
C GLY A 202 21.01 13.42 -4.47
N ARG A 203 19.74 13.04 -4.29
CA ARG A 203 18.94 13.42 -3.13
C ARG A 203 19.48 12.85 -1.82
N ASN A 204 19.86 11.57 -1.80
CA ASN A 204 20.49 10.95 -0.62
C ASN A 204 21.81 11.64 -0.27
N MET A 205 22.65 11.98 -1.26
CA MET A 205 23.90 12.70 -1.05
C MET A 205 23.66 14.09 -0.45
N MET A 206 22.72 14.85 -1.01
CA MET A 206 22.35 16.16 -0.49
C MET A 206 21.81 16.06 0.94
N LYS A 207 20.95 15.07 1.21
CA LYS A 207 20.42 14.84 2.56
C LYS A 207 21.52 14.48 3.55
N TYR A 208 22.48 13.65 3.14
CA TYR A 208 23.64 13.30 3.96
C TYR A 208 24.49 14.53 4.28
N HIS A 209 24.77 15.38 3.28
CA HIS A 209 25.47 16.64 3.48
C HIS A 209 24.78 17.53 4.52
N ARG A 210 23.46 17.71 4.40
CA ARG A 210 22.67 18.52 5.34
C ARG A 210 22.65 17.94 6.77
N LEU A 211 22.72 16.61 6.90
CA LEU A 211 22.88 15.95 8.20
C LEU A 211 24.26 16.23 8.81
N LEU A 212 25.33 16.15 8.01
CA LEU A 212 26.70 16.43 8.45
C LEU A 212 26.88 17.88 8.92
N HIS A 213 26.25 18.83 8.24
CA HIS A 213 26.31 20.25 8.58
C HIS A 213 25.24 20.69 9.60
N HIS A 214 24.56 19.73 10.25
CA HIS A 214 23.53 19.97 11.27
C HIS A 214 22.35 20.87 10.83
N GLU A 215 22.14 21.02 9.52
CA GLU A 215 20.99 21.75 8.96
C GLU A 215 19.68 20.99 9.15
N ILE A 216 19.76 19.66 9.19
CA ILE A 216 18.62 18.79 9.50
C ILE A 216 19.01 17.86 10.64
N LYS A 217 18.04 17.56 11.51
CA LYS A 217 18.20 16.66 12.66
C LYS A 217 17.33 15.43 12.49
N LYS A 218 17.79 14.30 13.02
CA LYS A 218 16.95 13.11 13.14
C LYS A 218 15.80 13.43 14.09
N TYR A 219 14.62 12.97 13.74
CA TYR A 219 13.47 13.04 14.62
C TYR A 219 13.67 12.07 15.80
N GLU A 220 13.61 12.59 17.02
CA GLU A 220 13.80 11.84 18.27
C GLU A 220 12.47 11.50 18.99
N GLY A 221 11.33 11.65 18.30
CA GLY A 221 10.00 11.48 18.93
C GLY A 221 9.45 12.79 19.51
N LYS A 222 8.15 12.79 19.87
CA LYS A 222 7.60 13.86 20.70
C LYS A 222 8.10 13.58 22.11
N LYS A 223 8.91 14.49 22.69
CA LYS A 223 9.13 14.48 24.14
C LYS A 223 7.75 14.65 24.78
N GLU A 224 7.36 13.71 25.64
CA GLU A 224 6.14 13.85 26.43
C GLU A 224 6.13 15.23 27.06
N GLN A 225 5.19 16.08 26.67
CA GLN A 225 4.87 17.24 27.48
C GLN A 225 4.32 16.65 28.77
N LYS A 226 5.15 16.61 29.82
CA LYS A 226 4.66 16.43 31.19
C LYS A 226 3.62 17.52 31.40
N THR A 227 2.35 17.12 31.38
CA THR A 227 1.24 17.97 31.79
C THR A 227 1.53 18.36 33.24
N ALA A 228 1.81 19.65 33.45
CA ALA A 228 1.91 20.25 34.77
C ALA A 228 0.50 20.45 35.35
#